data_AF-A0A146K9C2-F1
#
_entry.id   AF-A0A146K9C2-F1
#
_cell.length_a   1.000
_cell.length_b   1.000
_cell.length_c   1.000
_cell.angle_alpha   90.00
_cell.angle_beta   90.00
_cell.angle_gamma   90.00
#
_symmetry.space_group_name_H-M   'P 1'
#
loop_
_entity.id
_entity.type
_entity.pdbx_description
1 polymer ?
#
loop_
_entity_poly.entity_id
_entity_poly.type
_entity_poly.pdbx_seq_one_letter_code
_entity_poly.pdbx_strand_id
1 'polypeptide(L)'
;QNCIFNIIAPFVKQIGEKQFQQNDKLFYVYSPKLKKICNQGFYMCQNLFCISGNNINHIEDSAFYRCHNLQEVSCKNTKSIGDHAFLGCSILEFTSDFVKSLPRSVFTHCTSLRQISMSRATVVSSSAFIGCENLEFLDFPKLEMKNFYLDLAKIKVSERTHGSWKNNCKVYEQIPFQSHEIQEFTQRRVKKMLNYQFDIDLIEYETEQNYKQQNDHFVA
;
A
#
# COMPACT_ATOMS: atom_id res chain seq x y z
N GLN A 1 17.39 -21.52 6.69
CA GLN A 1 16.48 -20.36 6.85
C GLN A 1 16.56 -19.55 5.56
N ASN A 2 15.44 -19.34 4.85
CA ASN A 2 15.45 -18.65 3.55
C ASN A 2 15.81 -17.16 3.73
N CYS A 3 16.98 -16.77 3.23
CA CYS A 3 17.57 -15.43 3.32
C CYS A 3 17.08 -14.49 2.20
N ILE A 4 15.79 -14.49 1.87
CA ILE A 4 15.29 -13.65 0.78
C ILE A 4 15.21 -12.20 1.27
N PHE A 5 16.19 -11.40 0.85
CA PHE A 5 16.26 -9.98 1.18
C PHE A 5 15.52 -9.11 0.16
N ASN A 6 15.59 -9.46 -1.12
CA ASN A 6 14.88 -8.77 -2.21
C ASN A 6 14.15 -9.79 -3.08
N ILE A 7 13.02 -9.39 -3.65
CA ILE A 7 12.29 -10.14 -4.67
C ILE A 7 12.36 -9.37 -5.99
N ILE A 8 12.76 -10.05 -7.06
CA ILE A 8 12.71 -9.53 -8.44
C ILE A 8 11.77 -10.45 -9.21
N ALA A 9 10.52 -10.01 -9.38
CA ALA A 9 9.43 -10.82 -9.92
C ALA A 9 8.67 -10.02 -11.00
N PRO A 10 9.29 -9.75 -12.16
CA PRO A 10 8.76 -8.83 -13.18
C PRO A 10 7.44 -9.28 -13.82
N PHE A 11 7.15 -10.58 -13.77
CA PHE A 11 5.97 -11.18 -14.41
C PHE A 11 4.87 -11.60 -13.43
N VAL A 12 5.16 -11.60 -12.13
CA VAL A 12 4.19 -11.98 -11.10
C VAL A 12 3.02 -11.00 -11.13
N LYS A 13 1.80 -11.54 -11.13
CA LYS A 13 0.54 -10.78 -11.16
C LYS A 13 -0.15 -10.73 -9.80
N GLN A 14 0.18 -11.66 -8.90
CA GLN A 14 -0.49 -11.82 -7.62
C GLN A 14 0.50 -12.28 -6.55
N ILE A 15 0.39 -11.69 -5.36
CA ILE A 15 0.92 -12.28 -4.13
C ILE A 15 -0.22 -13.03 -3.44
N GLY A 16 -0.01 -14.30 -3.15
CA GLY A 16 -0.99 -15.20 -2.53
C GLY A 16 -1.29 -14.88 -1.07
N GLU A 17 -2.32 -15.52 -0.53
CA GLU A 17 -2.67 -15.39 0.89
C GLU A 17 -1.47 -15.80 1.75
N LYS A 18 -1.11 -14.96 2.74
CA LYS A 18 -0.01 -15.18 3.69
C LYS A 18 1.37 -15.49 3.07
N GLN A 19 1.55 -15.28 1.77
CA GLN A 19 2.72 -15.81 1.04
C GLN A 19 4.07 -15.39 1.63
N PHE A 20 4.16 -14.15 2.13
CA PHE A 20 5.36 -13.63 2.79
C PHE A 20 5.11 -13.25 4.25
N GLN A 21 4.06 -13.80 4.88
CA GLN A 21 3.73 -13.50 6.28
C GLN A 21 4.96 -13.63 7.19
N GLN A 22 5.20 -12.60 8.01
CA GLN A 22 6.28 -12.47 8.98
C GLN A 22 7.68 -12.63 8.37
N ASN A 23 7.84 -12.34 7.08
CA ASN A 23 9.17 -12.30 6.47
C ASN A 23 9.90 -11.01 6.87
N ASP A 24 10.52 -11.04 8.04
CA ASP A 24 11.31 -9.93 8.59
C ASP A 24 12.68 -9.76 7.92
N LYS A 25 13.00 -10.52 6.86
CA LYS A 25 14.21 -10.29 6.05
C LYS A 25 13.91 -9.59 4.73
N LEU A 26 12.68 -9.72 4.24
CA LEU A 26 12.25 -9.09 3.01
C LEU A 26 12.32 -7.57 3.17
N PHE A 27 13.16 -6.94 2.37
CA PHE A 27 13.39 -5.51 2.36
C PHE A 27 12.75 -4.85 1.14
N TYR A 28 12.73 -5.53 0.00
CA TYR A 28 12.36 -4.92 -1.27
C TYR A 28 11.67 -5.89 -2.23
N VAL A 29 10.66 -5.41 -2.95
CA VAL A 29 9.96 -6.17 -4.00
C VAL A 29 9.91 -5.36 -5.29
N TYR A 30 10.51 -5.86 -6.36
CA TYR A 30 10.29 -5.37 -7.72
C TYR A 30 9.31 -6.29 -8.44
N SER A 31 8.09 -5.80 -8.67
CA SER A 31 7.06 -6.54 -9.41
C SER A 31 6.18 -5.59 -10.23
N PRO A 32 6.67 -5.07 -11.37
CA PRO A 32 5.95 -4.14 -12.23
C PRO A 32 4.60 -4.66 -12.74
N LYS A 33 4.41 -5.98 -12.90
CA LYS A 33 3.14 -6.58 -13.34
C LYS A 33 2.21 -7.00 -12.18
N LEU A 34 2.59 -6.74 -10.93
CA LEU A 34 1.77 -7.08 -9.77
C LEU A 34 0.44 -6.31 -9.80
N LYS A 35 -0.66 -7.05 -9.74
CA LYS A 35 -2.03 -6.53 -9.76
C LYS A 35 -2.73 -6.70 -8.42
N LYS A 36 -2.51 -7.84 -7.77
CA LYS A 36 -3.26 -8.23 -6.57
C LYS A 36 -2.35 -8.66 -5.44
N ILE A 37 -2.68 -8.22 -4.22
CA ILE A 37 -2.05 -8.73 -3.00
C ILE A 37 -3.18 -9.28 -2.14
N CYS A 38 -3.17 -10.59 -1.96
CA CYS A 38 -4.20 -11.31 -1.23
C CYS A 38 -4.07 -11.12 0.29
N ASN A 39 -5.08 -11.62 1.02
CA ASN A 39 -5.19 -11.53 2.47
C ASN A 39 -3.85 -11.86 3.16
N GLN A 40 -3.39 -10.95 4.01
CA GLN A 40 -2.15 -11.13 4.77
C GLN A 40 -0.87 -11.40 3.93
N GLY A 41 -0.86 -11.09 2.63
CA GLY A 41 0.23 -11.44 1.72
C GLY A 41 1.64 -11.00 2.18
N PHE A 42 1.73 -9.85 2.84
CA PHE A 42 2.96 -9.34 3.51
C PHE A 42 2.71 -9.03 5.00
N TYR A 43 1.80 -9.75 5.65
CA TYR A 43 1.46 -9.50 7.05
C TYR A 43 2.69 -9.54 7.96
N MET A 44 2.94 -8.49 8.71
CA MET A 44 4.09 -8.33 9.62
C MET A 44 5.46 -8.50 8.95
N CYS A 45 5.63 -8.13 7.67
CA CYS A 45 6.97 -8.00 7.09
C CYS A 45 7.65 -6.73 7.61
N GLN A 46 8.25 -6.78 8.81
CA GLN A 46 8.64 -5.56 9.53
C GLN A 46 9.75 -4.76 8.83
N ASN A 47 10.59 -5.44 8.05
CA ASN A 47 11.70 -4.82 7.31
C ASN A 47 11.36 -4.47 5.86
N LEU A 48 10.16 -4.81 5.37
CA LEU A 48 9.76 -4.49 4.00
C LEU A 48 9.69 -2.98 3.85
N PHE A 49 10.56 -2.43 3.01
CA PHE A 49 10.73 -0.99 2.81
C PHE A 49 9.95 -0.48 1.60
N CYS A 50 10.01 -1.20 0.48
CA CYS A 50 9.43 -0.75 -0.79
C CYS A 50 8.88 -1.91 -1.62
N ILE A 51 7.72 -1.67 -2.23
CA ILE A 51 7.17 -2.45 -3.32
C ILE A 51 7.13 -1.58 -4.57
N SER A 52 8.05 -1.86 -5.48
CA SER A 52 8.15 -1.24 -6.79
C SER A 52 7.26 -1.96 -7.79
N GLY A 53 6.08 -1.39 -8.01
CA GLY A 53 5.12 -1.79 -9.04
C GLY A 53 4.00 -0.77 -9.11
N ASN A 54 3.53 -0.43 -10.31
CA ASN A 54 2.53 0.62 -10.53
C ASN A 54 1.15 0.08 -10.94
N ASN A 55 0.98 -1.24 -11.01
CA ASN A 55 -0.24 -1.89 -11.52
C ASN A 55 -1.14 -2.50 -10.44
N ILE A 56 -0.80 -2.28 -9.15
CA ILE A 56 -1.55 -2.83 -8.01
C ILE A 56 -2.96 -2.24 -8.02
N ASN A 57 -3.94 -3.10 -8.30
CA ASN A 57 -5.34 -2.73 -8.43
C ASN A 57 -6.25 -3.35 -7.34
N HIS A 58 -5.80 -4.37 -6.61
CA HIS A 58 -6.54 -4.97 -5.49
C HIS A 58 -5.59 -5.25 -4.32
N ILE A 59 -5.95 -4.79 -3.13
CA ILE A 59 -5.24 -5.04 -1.87
C ILE A 59 -6.27 -5.60 -0.89
N GLU A 60 -6.10 -6.85 -0.47
CA GLU A 60 -7.05 -7.49 0.44
C GLU A 60 -6.75 -7.19 1.92
N ASP A 61 -7.55 -7.74 2.82
CA ASP A 61 -7.48 -7.44 4.25
C ASP A 61 -6.10 -7.77 4.82
N SER A 62 -5.61 -6.87 5.67
CA SER A 62 -4.34 -7.00 6.39
C SER A 62 -3.12 -7.29 5.52
N ALA A 63 -3.18 -7.00 4.21
CA ALA A 63 -2.12 -7.30 3.24
C ALA A 63 -0.74 -6.80 3.67
N PHE A 64 -0.65 -5.62 4.30
CA PHE A 64 0.57 -5.03 4.85
C PHE A 64 0.47 -4.74 6.35
N TYR A 65 -0.40 -5.44 7.07
CA TYR A 65 -0.58 -5.20 8.50
C TYR A 65 0.77 -5.24 9.23
N ARG A 66 1.13 -4.16 9.91
CA ARG A 66 2.38 -3.99 10.66
C ARG A 66 3.66 -4.19 9.84
N CYS A 67 3.65 -3.80 8.56
CA CYS A 67 4.87 -3.56 7.79
C CYS A 67 5.51 -2.22 8.21
N HIS A 68 6.10 -2.18 9.41
CA HIS A 68 6.53 -0.95 10.07
C HIS A 68 7.53 -0.12 9.25
N ASN A 69 8.35 -0.75 8.40
CA ASN A 69 9.30 -0.02 7.56
C ASN A 69 8.79 0.27 6.14
N LEU A 70 7.56 -0.11 5.78
CA LEU A 70 7.02 0.09 4.44
C LEU A 70 6.75 1.57 4.22
N GLN A 71 7.59 2.22 3.42
CA GLN A 71 7.48 3.64 3.10
C GLN A 71 6.96 3.86 1.68
N GLU A 72 7.22 2.92 0.77
CA GLU A 72 6.88 3.09 -0.65
C GLU A 72 6.07 1.92 -1.23
N VAL A 73 4.89 2.27 -1.73
CA VAL A 73 4.01 1.37 -2.47
C VAL A 73 3.10 2.21 -3.35
N SER A 74 3.13 1.98 -4.66
CA SER A 74 2.28 2.76 -5.57
C SER A 74 0.86 2.21 -5.57
N CYS A 75 -0.07 3.00 -5.05
CA CYS A 75 -1.49 2.64 -4.97
C CYS A 75 -2.39 3.45 -5.94
N LYS A 76 -1.77 4.18 -6.90
CA LYS A 76 -2.50 5.09 -7.81
C LYS A 76 -3.60 4.38 -8.59
N ASN A 77 -3.32 3.16 -9.04
CA ASN A 77 -4.24 2.32 -9.81
C ASN A 77 -5.09 1.37 -8.95
N THR A 78 -5.02 1.48 -7.63
CA THR A 78 -5.78 0.64 -6.70
C THR A 78 -7.27 0.93 -6.83
N LYS A 79 -8.08 -0.13 -6.97
CA LYS A 79 -9.54 -0.07 -7.12
C LYS A 79 -10.27 -0.51 -5.85
N SER A 80 -9.67 -1.40 -5.08
CA SER A 80 -10.20 -1.92 -3.81
C SER A 80 -9.09 -2.13 -2.78
N ILE A 81 -9.44 -1.88 -1.52
CA ILE A 81 -8.57 -2.03 -0.35
C ILE A 81 -9.39 -2.69 0.75
N GLY A 82 -8.81 -3.67 1.42
CA GLY A 82 -9.40 -4.40 2.53
C GLY A 82 -9.18 -3.77 3.91
N ASP A 83 -9.88 -4.31 4.90
CA ASP A 83 -9.78 -3.91 6.30
C ASP A 83 -8.35 -4.07 6.81
N HIS A 84 -7.86 -3.09 7.59
CA HIS A 84 -6.51 -3.08 8.19
C HIS A 84 -5.34 -3.20 7.20
N ALA A 85 -5.56 -3.00 5.90
CA ALA A 85 -4.56 -3.32 4.88
C ALA A 85 -3.19 -2.66 5.08
N PHE A 86 -3.12 -1.46 5.66
CA PHE A 86 -1.89 -0.74 5.97
C PHE A 86 -1.74 -0.40 7.46
N LEU A 87 -2.48 -1.07 8.35
CA LEU A 87 -2.43 -0.74 9.78
C LEU A 87 -0.99 -0.85 10.30
N GLY A 88 -0.46 0.23 10.88
CA GLY A 88 0.90 0.27 11.44
C GLY A 88 2.02 0.30 10.40
N CYS A 89 1.75 0.71 9.16
CA CYS A 89 2.79 0.96 8.15
C CYS A 89 3.38 2.38 8.28
N SER A 90 4.63 2.57 7.84
CA SER A 90 5.26 3.90 7.77
C SER A 90 5.16 4.55 6.39
N ILE A 91 4.05 4.28 5.66
CA ILE A 91 3.83 4.91 4.35
C ILE A 91 3.71 6.43 4.53
N LEU A 92 4.32 7.19 3.62
CA LEU A 92 4.34 8.65 3.74
C LEU A 92 3.16 9.32 3.04
N GLU A 93 2.74 8.74 1.92
CA GLU A 93 1.64 9.23 1.11
C GLU A 93 0.77 8.08 0.64
N PHE A 94 -0.53 8.35 0.52
CA PHE A 94 -1.47 7.44 -0.12
C PHE A 94 -2.25 8.18 -1.19
N THR A 95 -2.07 7.79 -2.45
CA THR A 95 -2.83 8.37 -3.57
C THR A 95 -3.54 7.27 -4.36
N SER A 96 -4.84 7.45 -4.63
CA SER A 96 -5.60 6.59 -5.53
C SER A 96 -6.67 7.36 -6.31
N ASP A 97 -6.76 7.08 -7.61
CA ASP A 97 -7.77 7.66 -8.48
C ASP A 97 -9.06 6.83 -8.55
N PHE A 98 -9.07 5.59 -8.04
CA PHE A 98 -10.16 4.64 -8.28
C PHE A 98 -10.83 4.08 -7.02
N VAL A 99 -10.15 4.06 -5.88
CA VAL A 99 -10.76 3.60 -4.62
C VAL A 99 -11.94 4.50 -4.23
N LYS A 100 -13.10 3.86 -3.99
CA LYS A 100 -14.34 4.54 -3.60
C LYS A 100 -14.57 4.58 -2.09
N SER A 101 -13.97 3.66 -1.35
CA SER A 101 -14.16 3.51 0.09
C SER A 101 -12.85 3.19 0.80
N LEU A 102 -12.58 3.88 1.92
CA LEU A 102 -11.55 3.47 2.86
C LEU A 102 -12.19 2.65 3.99
N PRO A 103 -11.79 1.38 4.15
CA PRO A 103 -12.45 0.42 5.04
C PRO A 103 -11.95 0.57 6.50
N ARG A 104 -12.31 -0.36 7.38
CA ARG A 104 -12.01 -0.27 8.82
C ARG A 104 -10.50 -0.25 9.04
N SER A 105 -10.04 0.72 9.84
CA SER A 105 -8.67 0.82 10.36
C SER A 105 -7.56 0.69 9.30
N VAL A 106 -7.84 1.07 8.06
CA VAL A 106 -6.94 0.84 6.92
C VAL A 106 -5.56 1.48 7.12
N PHE A 107 -5.47 2.66 7.73
CA PHE A 107 -4.22 3.36 8.03
C PHE A 107 -4.03 3.61 9.54
N THR A 108 -4.73 2.86 10.40
CA THR A 108 -4.59 3.04 11.85
C THR A 108 -3.12 2.88 12.26
N HIS A 109 -2.60 3.82 13.05
CA HIS A 109 -1.19 3.91 13.47
C HIS A 109 -0.17 4.02 12.33
N CYS A 110 -0.57 4.51 11.15
CA CYS A 110 0.41 4.97 10.15
C CYS A 110 1.00 6.32 10.56
N THR A 111 1.94 6.31 11.51
CA THR A 111 2.47 7.54 12.14
C THR A 111 3.28 8.40 11.17
N SER A 112 3.88 7.81 10.12
CA SER A 112 4.60 8.56 9.09
C SER A 112 3.71 9.13 7.98
N LEU A 113 2.42 8.77 7.93
CA LEU A 113 1.51 9.19 6.86
C LEU A 113 1.23 10.68 6.96
N ARG A 114 1.69 11.44 5.96
CA ARG A 114 1.53 12.91 5.89
C ARG A 114 0.45 13.36 4.94
N GLN A 115 0.15 12.55 3.92
CA GLN A 115 -0.73 12.94 2.83
C GLN A 115 -1.64 11.82 2.34
N ILE A 116 -2.90 12.17 2.09
CA ILE A 116 -3.87 11.29 1.44
C ILE A 116 -4.60 12.04 0.34
N SER A 117 -4.66 11.45 -0.85
CA SER A 117 -5.31 12.03 -2.03
C SER A 117 -6.16 10.99 -2.76
N MET A 118 -7.48 11.20 -2.76
CA MET A 118 -8.45 10.20 -3.20
C MET A 118 -9.54 10.84 -4.07
N SER A 119 -9.35 10.82 -5.39
CA SER A 119 -10.21 11.53 -6.35
C SER A 119 -11.66 11.03 -6.40
N ARG A 120 -11.94 9.81 -5.95
CA ARG A 120 -13.25 9.15 -6.06
C ARG A 120 -13.81 8.62 -4.75
N ALA A 121 -13.13 8.79 -3.62
CA ALA A 121 -13.61 8.29 -2.35
C ALA A 121 -14.86 9.06 -1.90
N THR A 122 -15.92 8.32 -1.57
CA THR A 122 -17.19 8.85 -1.05
C THR A 122 -17.52 8.32 0.34
N VAL A 123 -16.80 7.27 0.78
CA VAL A 123 -16.98 6.65 2.10
C VAL A 123 -15.62 6.43 2.74
N VAL A 124 -15.47 6.83 4.00
CA VAL A 124 -14.27 6.59 4.81
C VAL A 124 -14.73 6.16 6.20
N SER A 125 -14.21 5.02 6.68
CA SER A 125 -14.44 4.57 8.05
C SER A 125 -13.95 5.63 9.04
N SER A 126 -14.71 5.87 10.12
CA SER A 126 -14.27 6.78 11.19
C SER A 126 -12.92 6.35 11.80
N SER A 127 -12.63 5.05 11.77
CA SER A 127 -11.37 4.48 12.28
C SER A 127 -10.17 4.57 11.34
N ALA A 128 -10.36 4.99 10.08
CA ALA A 128 -9.36 4.84 9.02
C ALA A 128 -8.01 5.51 9.35
N PHE A 129 -8.02 6.60 10.13
CA PHE A 129 -6.84 7.43 10.41
C PHE A 129 -6.50 7.56 11.90
N ILE A 130 -7.05 6.68 12.75
CA ILE A 130 -6.72 6.69 14.20
C ILE A 130 -5.21 6.54 14.37
N GLY A 131 -4.56 7.47 15.08
CA GLY A 131 -3.12 7.43 15.33
C GLY A 131 -2.24 7.86 14.14
N CYS A 132 -2.80 8.47 13.09
CA CYS A 132 -2.03 9.12 12.03
C CYS A 132 -1.55 10.52 12.47
N GLU A 133 -0.57 10.57 13.37
CA GLU A 133 -0.16 11.79 14.08
C GLU A 133 0.45 12.88 13.19
N ASN A 134 1.09 12.49 12.08
CA ASN A 134 1.73 13.41 11.14
C ASN A 134 0.88 13.72 9.90
N LEU A 135 -0.38 13.32 9.88
CA LEU A 135 -1.27 13.58 8.74
C LEU A 135 -1.58 15.08 8.66
N GLU A 136 -1.15 15.70 7.57
CA GLU A 136 -1.25 17.15 7.36
C GLU A 136 -2.09 17.50 6.12
N PHE A 137 -2.05 16.67 5.07
CA PHE A 137 -2.61 17.03 3.78
C PHE A 137 -3.67 16.03 3.34
N LEU A 138 -4.89 16.53 3.12
CA LEU A 138 -6.01 15.73 2.65
C LEU A 138 -6.58 16.27 1.35
N ASP A 139 -6.97 15.35 0.48
CA ASP A 139 -7.65 15.69 -0.75
C ASP A 139 -8.76 14.68 -1.05
N PHE A 140 -9.99 15.10 -0.81
CA PHE A 140 -11.19 14.30 -1.04
C PHE A 140 -12.28 15.11 -1.74
N PRO A 141 -12.29 15.15 -3.09
CA PRO A 141 -13.25 15.95 -3.85
C PRO A 141 -14.72 15.51 -3.70
N LYS A 142 -14.95 14.24 -3.34
CA LYS A 142 -16.28 13.62 -3.29
C LYS A 142 -16.71 13.14 -1.90
N LEU A 143 -15.89 13.39 -0.88
CA LEU A 143 -16.19 12.96 0.48
C LEU A 143 -16.73 14.15 1.27
N GLU A 144 -17.99 14.07 1.67
CA GLU A 144 -18.53 14.99 2.65
C GLU A 144 -17.82 14.82 3.99
N MET A 145 -17.52 15.94 4.65
CA MET A 145 -16.88 15.93 5.96
C MET A 145 -17.83 15.28 6.98
N LYS A 146 -17.30 14.34 7.76
CA LYS A 146 -17.97 13.67 8.87
C LYS A 146 -17.05 13.70 10.10
N ASN A 147 -17.52 13.17 11.23
CA ASN A 147 -16.71 13.05 12.44
C ASN A 147 -15.56 12.06 12.22
N PHE A 148 -14.40 12.58 11.82
CA PHE A 148 -13.13 11.87 11.77
C PHE A 148 -12.38 12.11 13.09
N TYR A 149 -11.70 11.08 13.61
CA TYR A 149 -10.79 11.24 14.75
C TYR A 149 -9.47 11.88 14.29
N LEU A 150 -9.55 13.15 13.87
CA LEU A 150 -8.43 13.95 13.36
C LEU A 150 -8.38 15.31 14.07
N ASP A 151 -7.17 15.81 14.29
CA ASP A 151 -6.95 17.18 14.72
C ASP A 151 -7.06 18.11 13.51
N LEU A 152 -8.28 18.60 13.25
CA LEU A 152 -8.58 19.42 12.07
C LEU A 152 -7.77 20.73 12.00
N ALA A 153 -7.24 21.22 13.13
CA ALA A 153 -6.40 22.41 13.15
C ALA A 153 -5.05 22.20 12.42
N LYS A 154 -4.58 20.95 12.34
CA LYS A 154 -3.36 20.56 11.60
C LYS A 154 -3.64 20.22 10.14
N ILE A 155 -4.87 19.85 9.82
CA ILE A 155 -5.25 19.42 8.48
C ILE A 155 -5.35 20.61 7.53
N LYS A 156 -4.70 20.44 6.38
CA LYS A 156 -4.80 21.29 5.22
C LYS A 156 -5.44 20.52 4.08
N VAL A 157 -6.31 21.17 3.33
CA VAL A 157 -7.05 20.58 2.21
C VAL A 157 -6.72 21.26 0.89
N SER A 158 -6.88 20.53 -0.21
CA SER A 158 -6.72 21.11 -1.54
C SER A 158 -7.93 21.96 -1.94
N GLU A 159 -7.75 22.84 -2.93
CA GLU A 159 -8.86 23.61 -3.50
C GLU A 159 -9.98 22.74 -4.09
N ARG A 160 -9.63 21.55 -4.59
CA ARG A 160 -10.60 20.60 -5.16
C ARG A 160 -11.31 19.74 -4.12
N THR A 161 -10.91 19.81 -2.84
CA THR A 161 -11.56 19.06 -1.77
C THR A 161 -13.00 19.52 -1.60
N HIS A 162 -13.89 18.58 -1.25
CA HIS A 162 -15.31 18.87 -1.06
C HIS A 162 -15.52 20.06 -0.11
N GLY A 163 -16.44 20.97 -0.46
CA GLY A 163 -16.59 22.27 0.20
C GLY A 163 -16.84 22.20 1.71
N SER A 164 -17.49 21.13 2.19
CA SER A 164 -17.72 20.89 3.62
C SER A 164 -16.44 20.88 4.47
N TRP A 165 -15.27 20.61 3.87
CA TRP A 165 -14.00 20.61 4.59
C TRP A 165 -13.41 22.00 4.81
N LYS A 166 -13.69 22.94 3.89
CA LYS A 166 -13.06 24.26 3.87
C LYS A 166 -13.43 25.13 5.07
N ASN A 167 -14.51 24.80 5.78
CA ASN A 167 -14.93 25.49 7.00
C ASN A 167 -14.07 25.11 8.22
N ASN A 168 -13.44 23.94 8.21
CA ASN A 168 -12.69 23.43 9.37
C ASN A 168 -11.20 23.23 9.10
N CYS A 169 -10.78 23.23 7.83
CA CYS A 169 -9.40 23.01 7.42
C CYS A 169 -8.89 24.18 6.59
N LYS A 170 -7.59 24.51 6.73
CA LYS A 170 -6.94 25.52 5.88
C LYS A 170 -6.77 24.97 4.46
N VAL A 171 -6.97 25.81 3.44
CA VAL A 171 -6.64 25.42 2.07
C VAL A 171 -5.14 25.65 1.83
N TYR A 172 -4.44 24.70 1.23
CA TYR A 172 -3.04 24.88 0.83
C TYR A 172 -2.91 25.32 -0.63
N GLU A 173 -2.00 26.25 -0.89
CA GLU A 173 -1.78 26.85 -2.22
C GLU A 173 -0.65 26.16 -3.01
N GLN A 174 0.28 25.49 -2.31
CA GLN A 174 1.42 24.80 -2.90
C GLN A 174 1.24 23.28 -2.87
N ILE A 175 1.81 22.60 -3.86
CA ILE A 175 1.78 21.14 -3.95
C ILE A 175 2.37 20.58 -2.64
N PRO A 176 1.62 19.73 -1.92
CA PRO A 176 2.05 19.20 -0.63
C PRO A 176 3.24 18.25 -0.78
N PHE A 177 3.82 17.88 0.37
CA PHE A 177 5.01 17.04 0.50
C PHE A 177 5.16 15.98 -0.61
N GLN A 178 6.30 16.02 -1.31
CA GLN A 178 6.67 15.00 -2.29
C GLN A 178 7.89 14.25 -1.77
N SER A 179 7.78 12.92 -1.66
CA SER A 179 8.84 12.05 -1.15
C SER A 179 9.98 11.82 -2.16
N HIS A 180 10.49 12.89 -2.79
CA HIS A 180 11.47 12.82 -3.88
C HIS A 180 12.74 12.06 -3.51
N GLU A 181 13.29 12.28 -2.31
CA GLU A 181 14.53 11.62 -1.86
C GLU A 181 14.37 10.09 -1.81
N ILE A 182 13.20 9.63 -1.36
CA ILE A 182 12.90 8.21 -1.22
C ILE A 182 12.63 7.60 -2.60
N GLN A 183 11.91 8.33 -3.46
CA GLN A 183 11.69 7.92 -4.84
C GLN A 183 13.01 7.82 -5.62
N GLU A 184 13.93 8.76 -5.44
CA GLU A 184 15.27 8.71 -6.02
C GLU A 184 16.09 7.53 -5.47
N PHE A 185 16.07 7.31 -4.16
CA PHE A 185 16.74 6.17 -3.54
C PHE A 185 16.24 4.84 -4.11
N THR A 186 14.92 4.71 -4.27
CA THR A 186 14.29 3.53 -4.87
C THR A 186 14.66 3.38 -6.32
N GLN A 187 14.61 4.45 -7.12
CA GLN A 187 15.05 4.41 -8.52
C GLN A 187 16.52 3.96 -8.64
N ARG A 188 17.41 4.47 -7.79
CA ARG A 188 18.83 4.05 -7.75
C ARG A 188 18.97 2.56 -7.40
N ARG A 189 18.19 2.05 -6.43
CA ARG A 189 18.19 0.62 -6.08
C ARG A 189 17.64 -0.26 -7.21
N VAL A 190 16.51 0.12 -7.83
CA VAL A 190 15.96 -0.58 -9.01
C VAL A 190 17.04 -0.71 -10.08
N LYS A 191 17.66 0.42 -10.45
CA LYS A 191 18.68 0.48 -11.50
C LYS A 191 19.87 -0.41 -11.15
N LYS A 192 20.33 -0.37 -9.89
CA LYS A 192 21.40 -1.24 -9.40
C LYS A 192 21.02 -2.73 -9.48
N MET A 193 19.81 -3.10 -9.05
CA MET A 193 19.32 -4.49 -9.09
C MET A 193 19.16 -5.01 -10.52
N LEU A 194 18.62 -4.21 -11.44
CA LEU A 194 18.47 -4.58 -12.85
C LEU A 194 19.80 -4.63 -13.59
N ASN A 195 20.79 -3.84 -13.16
CA ASN A 195 22.16 -3.84 -13.71
C ASN A 195 23.02 -4.99 -13.19
N TYR A 196 22.61 -5.68 -12.10
CA TYR A 196 23.19 -6.98 -11.75
C TYR A 196 22.67 -8.03 -12.74
N GLN A 197 23.34 -8.05 -13.88
CA GLN A 197 23.15 -8.92 -15.03
C GLN A 197 23.23 -10.40 -14.58
N PHE A 198 22.11 -11.12 -14.65
CA PHE A 198 21.98 -12.60 -14.67
C PHE A 198 22.63 -13.43 -13.54
N ASP A 199 22.28 -13.20 -12.27
CA ASP A 199 22.40 -14.22 -11.20
C ASP A 199 21.20 -14.12 -10.25
N ILE A 200 19.99 -14.15 -10.82
CA ILE A 200 18.79 -14.41 -10.04
C ILE A 200 18.57 -15.90 -10.18
N ASP A 201 18.93 -16.66 -9.15
CA ASP A 201 18.31 -17.96 -8.90
C ASP A 201 16.81 -17.75 -9.10
N LEU A 202 16.30 -18.29 -10.21
CA LEU A 202 14.88 -18.34 -10.49
C LEU A 202 14.25 -19.07 -9.31
N ILE A 203 13.69 -18.33 -8.36
CA ILE A 203 12.64 -18.90 -7.53
C ILE A 203 11.41 -18.93 -8.44
N GLU A 204 11.34 -19.97 -9.28
CA GLU A 204 10.08 -20.44 -9.83
C GLU A 204 9.21 -20.83 -8.64
N TYR A 205 8.45 -19.86 -8.11
CA TYR A 205 7.28 -20.20 -7.33
C TYR A 205 6.28 -20.81 -8.31
N GLU A 206 6.24 -22.14 -8.36
CA GLU A 206 5.20 -22.92 -9.01
C GLU A 206 3.83 -22.54 -8.43
N THR A 207 3.20 -21.51 -8.99
CA THR A 207 1.75 -21.37 -8.90
C THR A 207 1.18 -21.89 -10.19
N GLU A 208 0.90 -23.21 -10.28
CA GLU A 208 -0.20 -23.81 -11.07
C GLU A 208 -0.29 -25.36 -11.09
N GLN A 209 0.58 -26.15 -10.44
CA GLN A 209 0.50 -27.63 -10.51
C GLN A 209 -0.30 -28.31 -9.37
N ASN A 210 -0.48 -27.70 -8.20
CA ASN A 210 -1.14 -28.38 -7.06
C ASN A 210 -2.69 -28.28 -7.00
N TYR A 211 -3.34 -27.75 -8.04
CA TYR A 211 -4.81 -27.79 -8.15
C TYR A 211 -5.35 -28.94 -9.02
N LYS A 212 -4.48 -29.81 -9.56
CA LYS A 212 -4.91 -30.96 -10.39
C LYS A 212 -4.51 -32.35 -9.86
N GLN A 213 -3.87 -32.47 -8.69
CA GLN A 213 -3.49 -33.79 -8.13
C GLN A 213 -4.16 -34.18 -6.80
N GLN A 214 -5.21 -33.46 -6.37
CA GLN A 214 -5.99 -33.88 -5.18
C GLN A 214 -7.48 -34.14 -5.44
N ASN A 215 -7.92 -34.23 -6.70
CA ASN A 215 -9.32 -34.54 -7.03
C ASN A 215 -9.55 -35.81 -7.90
N ASP A 216 -8.53 -36.62 -8.20
CA ASP A 216 -8.72 -37.88 -8.96
C ASP A 216 -8.59 -39.15 -8.10
N HIS A 217 -8.77 -39.03 -6.78
CA HIS A 217 -8.97 -40.19 -5.90
C HIS A 217 -10.29 -40.08 -5.13
N PHE A 218 -11.39 -39.89 -5.86
CA PHE A 218 -12.70 -40.43 -5.49
C PHE A 218 -13.55 -40.56 -6.76
N VAL A 219 -13.90 -41.82 -7.07
CA VAL A 219 -15.01 -42.34 -7.91
C VAL A 219 -14.52 -43.33 -8.98
N ALA A 220 -14.95 -44.58 -8.76
CA ALA A 220 -14.87 -45.81 -9.57
C ALA A 220 -13.51 -46.51 -9.66
#